data_AF-A0A397S6S5-F1
#
_entry.id   AF-A0A397S6S5-F1
#
_cell.length_a   1.000
_cell.length_b   1.000
_cell.length_c   1.000
_cell.angle_alpha   90.00
_cell.angle_beta   90.00
_cell.angle_gamma   90.00
#
_symmetry.space_group_name_H-M   'P 1'
#
loop_
_entity.id
_entity.type
_entity.pdbx_description
1 polymer ?
#
loop_
_entity_poly.entity_id
_entity_poly.type
_entity_poly.pdbx_seq_one_letter_code
_entity_poly.pdbx_strand_id
1 'polypeptide(L)'
;MFASYLNEDGIEAILADREDHSLHEFIDGDKPLHPIIDFDLPVETLNAITSKLSDKQVKNLLCCAFRDTCLEISPKWDKKTMTIAKSSNAKKISLHISTFGMRLPNVAQVMMFTELIYKKLLEGLQGKDIINNIANK
;
A
#
# COMPACT_ATOMS: atom_id res chain seq x y z
N MET A 1 -30.81 1.33 3.92
CA MET A 1 -30.56 2.62 4.59
C MET A 1 -30.38 2.30 6.07
N PHE A 2 -29.14 2.28 6.58
CA PHE A 2 -28.88 2.26 8.02
C PHE A 2 -27.74 3.24 8.28
N ALA A 3 -28.11 4.43 8.75
CA ALA A 3 -27.20 5.38 9.35
C ALA A 3 -27.65 5.55 10.81
N SER A 4 -27.26 4.61 11.67
CA SER A 4 -27.30 4.83 13.11
C SER A 4 -26.06 5.63 13.48
N TYR A 5 -26.26 6.83 14.03
CA TYR A 5 -25.18 7.63 14.60
C TYR A 5 -24.51 6.82 15.72
N LEU A 6 -23.28 6.38 15.49
CA LEU A 6 -22.43 5.80 16.55
C LEU A 6 -21.82 6.97 17.33
N ASN A 7 -22.04 7.02 18.64
CA ASN A 7 -21.36 7.94 19.55
C ASN A 7 -19.97 7.36 19.92
N GLU A 8 -19.11 8.18 20.53
CA GLU A 8 -17.73 7.80 20.89
C GLU A 8 -17.70 6.52 21.74
N ASP A 9 -18.55 6.42 22.77
CA ASP A 9 -18.70 5.23 23.61
C ASP A 9 -19.13 3.98 22.82
N GLY A 10 -19.99 4.13 21.82
CA GLY A 10 -20.45 3.05 20.97
C GLY A 10 -19.39 2.58 19.98
N ILE A 11 -18.50 3.48 19.54
CA ILE A 11 -17.33 3.12 18.73
C ILE A 11 -16.31 2.38 19.59
N GLU A 12 -16.01 2.89 20.79
CA GLU A 12 -15.07 2.25 21.72
C GLU A 12 -15.53 0.86 22.14
N ALA A 13 -16.82 0.66 22.41
CA ALA A 13 -17.36 -0.66 22.73
C ALA A 13 -17.20 -1.68 21.59
N ILE A 14 -17.36 -1.24 20.33
CA ILE A 14 -17.16 -2.10 19.15
C ILE A 14 -15.68 -2.43 18.93
N LEU A 15 -14.77 -1.48 19.22
CA LEU A 15 -13.34 -1.71 19.09
C LEU A 15 -12.81 -2.63 20.20
N ALA A 16 -13.29 -2.45 21.44
CA ALA A 16 -12.91 -3.27 22.59
C ALA A 16 -13.36 -4.73 22.46
N ASP A 17 -14.57 -4.97 21.95
CA ASP A 17 -15.08 -6.34 21.66
C ASP A 17 -14.30 -7.04 20.53
N ARG A 18 -13.46 -6.28 19.80
CA ARG A 18 -12.74 -6.72 18.60
C ARG A 18 -11.23 -6.56 18.71
N GLU A 19 -10.67 -6.50 19.91
CA GLU A 19 -9.22 -6.30 20.16
C GLU A 19 -8.30 -7.28 19.39
N ASP A 20 -8.80 -8.46 18.99
CA ASP A 20 -8.06 -9.46 18.21
C ASP A 20 -8.52 -9.59 16.73
N HIS A 21 -9.29 -8.64 16.20
CA HIS A 21 -9.81 -8.70 14.84
C HIS A 21 -9.16 -7.68 13.89
N SER A 22 -8.64 -8.16 12.76
CA SER A 22 -8.13 -7.32 11.68
C SER A 22 -9.28 -6.67 10.92
N LEU A 23 -9.29 -5.34 10.82
CA LEU A 23 -10.15 -4.61 9.90
C LEU A 23 -9.49 -4.58 8.51
N HIS A 24 -10.22 -5.02 7.48
CA HIS A 24 -9.81 -4.93 6.09
C HIS A 24 -10.76 -3.99 5.33
N GLU A 25 -10.20 -3.15 4.47
CA GLU A 25 -11.02 -2.34 3.56
C GLU A 25 -11.79 -3.28 2.63
N PHE A 26 -13.13 -3.18 2.65
CA PHE A 26 -13.97 -3.90 1.70
C PHE A 26 -13.87 -3.22 0.34
N ILE A 27 -13.24 -3.90 -0.62
CA ILE A 27 -13.14 -3.44 -1.99
C ILE A 27 -14.34 -3.95 -2.79
N ASP A 28 -15.20 -3.01 -3.16
CA ASP A 28 -16.26 -3.23 -4.13
C ASP A 28 -15.66 -3.14 -5.55
N GLY A 29 -15.61 -4.26 -6.26
CA GLY A 29 -14.91 -4.39 -7.55
C GLY A 29 -15.42 -3.46 -8.66
N ASP A 30 -16.65 -2.96 -8.53
CA ASP A 30 -17.29 -2.05 -9.49
C ASP A 30 -17.06 -0.56 -9.15
N LYS A 31 -16.46 -0.25 -7.99
CA LYS A 31 -16.15 1.12 -7.58
C LYS A 31 -14.71 1.50 -7.93
N PRO A 32 -14.46 2.78 -8.24
CA PRO A 32 -13.10 3.28 -8.37
C PRO A 32 -12.32 3.10 -7.07
N LEU A 33 -11.11 2.56 -7.18
CA LEU A 33 -10.26 2.12 -6.08
C LEU A 33 -9.11 3.10 -5.85
N HIS A 34 -8.76 3.31 -4.59
CA HIS A 34 -7.54 4.04 -4.28
C HIS A 34 -6.32 3.19 -4.64
N PRO A 35 -5.29 3.75 -5.32
CA PRO A 35 -4.04 3.05 -5.50
C PRO A 35 -3.41 2.77 -4.12
N ILE A 36 -3.19 1.49 -3.84
CA ILE A 36 -2.62 0.99 -2.60
C ILE A 36 -1.61 -0.09 -2.96
N ILE A 37 -0.43 -0.02 -2.36
CA ILE A 37 0.62 -1.02 -2.46
C ILE A 37 1.06 -1.39 -1.05
N ASP A 38 1.05 -2.69 -0.77
CA ASP A 38 1.58 -3.28 0.44
C ASP A 38 2.92 -3.96 0.10
N PHE A 39 3.97 -3.51 0.75
CA PHE A 39 5.30 -4.09 0.65
C PHE A 39 5.58 -4.83 1.95
N ASP A 40 5.91 -6.11 1.87
CA ASP A 40 6.37 -6.89 3.02
C ASP A 40 7.56 -7.76 2.59
N LEU A 41 8.74 -7.42 3.08
CA LEU A 41 9.99 -8.09 2.71
C LEU A 41 10.82 -8.45 3.95
N PRO A 42 11.21 -9.72 4.14
CA PRO A 42 12.19 -10.08 5.16
C PRO A 42 13.52 -9.35 4.95
N VAL A 43 14.12 -8.87 6.04
CA VAL A 43 15.40 -8.15 6.03
C VAL A 43 16.52 -9.03 5.45
N GLU A 44 16.48 -10.34 5.69
CA GLU A 44 17.44 -11.30 5.11
C GLU A 44 17.36 -11.34 3.58
N THR A 45 16.16 -11.42 3.03
CA THR A 45 15.92 -11.38 1.58
C THR A 45 16.38 -10.06 0.99
N LEU A 46 16.07 -8.94 1.65
CA LEU A 46 16.54 -7.62 1.24
C LEU A 46 18.07 -7.51 1.22
N ASN A 47 18.74 -8.02 2.26
CA ASN A 47 20.19 -8.00 2.36
C ASN A 47 20.85 -8.87 1.29
N ALA A 48 20.22 -9.98 0.90
CA ALA A 48 20.69 -10.84 -0.20
C ALA A 48 20.52 -10.15 -1.57
N ILE A 49 19.40 -9.47 -1.78
CA ILE A 49 19.10 -8.71 -3.01
C ILE A 49 20.02 -7.49 -3.14
N THR A 50 20.18 -6.75 -2.05
CA THR A 50 20.87 -5.48 -2.01
C THR A 50 21.69 -5.40 -0.73
N SER A 51 22.90 -5.96 -0.75
CA SER A 51 23.84 -5.92 0.40
C SER A 51 24.29 -4.50 0.81
N LYS A 52 23.78 -3.45 0.16
CA LYS A 52 24.18 -2.04 0.32
C LYS A 52 23.02 -1.07 0.58
N LEU A 53 21.76 -1.52 0.63
CA LEU A 53 20.64 -0.60 0.86
C LEU A 53 20.19 -0.66 2.32
N SER A 54 20.23 0.50 2.98
CA SER A 54 19.56 0.71 4.27
C SER A 54 18.04 0.74 4.11
N ASP A 55 17.30 0.42 5.19
CA ASP A 55 15.84 0.55 5.26
C ASP A 55 15.32 1.89 4.73
N LYS A 56 16.05 2.99 5.00
CA LYS A 56 15.70 4.33 4.55
C LYS A 56 15.78 4.45 3.03
N GLN A 57 16.80 3.85 2.40
CA GLN A 57 16.96 3.87 0.96
C GLN A 57 15.89 3.03 0.27
N VAL A 58 15.56 1.86 0.80
CA VAL A 58 14.48 1.00 0.27
C VAL A 58 13.14 1.73 0.31
N LYS A 59 12.80 2.35 1.45
CA LYS A 59 11.58 3.17 1.56
C LYS A 59 11.55 4.29 0.55
N ASN A 60 12.66 5.01 0.39
CA ASN A 60 12.74 6.11 -0.58
C ASN A 60 12.52 5.61 -2.02
N LEU A 61 13.09 4.47 -2.39
CA LEU A 61 12.90 3.86 -3.72
C LEU A 61 11.43 3.50 -3.94
N LEU A 62 10.79 2.83 -2.98
CA LEU A 62 9.38 2.44 -3.07
C LEU A 62 8.47 3.67 -3.17
N CYS A 63 8.68 4.69 -2.32
CA CYS A 63 7.91 5.93 -2.36
C CYS A 63 8.10 6.70 -3.66
N CYS A 64 9.31 6.74 -4.21
CA CYS A 64 9.58 7.36 -5.51
C CYS A 64 8.88 6.60 -6.63
N ALA A 65 8.99 5.27 -6.69
CA ALA A 65 8.33 4.45 -7.72
C ALA A 65 6.80 4.63 -7.70
N PHE A 66 6.18 4.63 -6.52
CA PHE A 66 4.75 4.90 -6.35
C PHE A 66 4.38 6.30 -6.83
N ARG A 67 5.07 7.33 -6.32
CA ARG A 67 4.83 8.74 -6.68
C ARG A 67 4.96 8.99 -8.18
N ASP A 68 6.02 8.45 -8.78
CA ASP A 68 6.32 8.67 -10.19
C ASP A 68 5.27 7.97 -11.08
N THR A 69 4.77 6.81 -10.66
CA THR A 69 3.63 6.13 -11.33
C THR A 69 2.34 6.93 -11.20
N CYS A 70 2.04 7.51 -10.03
CA CYS A 70 0.88 8.39 -9.86
C CYS A 70 0.93 9.61 -10.79
N LEU A 71 2.10 10.24 -10.93
CA LEU A 71 2.29 11.39 -11.82
C LEU A 71 2.21 11.01 -13.30
N GLU A 72 2.67 9.81 -13.67
CA GLU A 72 2.59 9.30 -15.04
C GLU A 72 1.13 9.12 -15.48
N ILE A 73 0.29 8.58 -14.60
CA ILE A 73 -1.14 8.33 -14.88
C ILE A 73 -1.98 9.60 -14.70
N SER A 74 -1.64 10.44 -13.73
CA SER A 74 -2.35 11.68 -13.40
C SER A 74 -1.36 12.81 -13.15
N PRO A 75 -0.92 13.54 -14.19
CA PRO A 75 0.09 14.60 -14.07
C PRO A 75 -0.29 15.75 -13.14
N LYS A 76 -1.59 15.93 -12.87
CA LYS A 76 -2.13 16.95 -11.95
C LYS A 76 -2.35 16.43 -10.52
N TRP A 77 -1.97 15.18 -10.23
CA TRP A 77 -2.12 14.59 -8.90
C TRP A 77 -1.31 15.36 -7.84
N ASP A 78 -1.97 15.68 -6.72
CA ASP A 78 -1.32 16.35 -5.58
C ASP A 78 -0.59 15.32 -4.70
N LYS A 79 0.74 15.44 -4.65
CA LYS A 79 1.64 14.60 -3.86
C LYS A 79 1.32 14.62 -2.37
N LYS A 80 0.69 15.68 -1.85
CA LYS A 80 0.28 15.76 -0.43
C LYS A 80 -0.79 14.74 -0.05
N THR A 81 -1.46 14.17 -1.04
CA THR A 81 -2.48 13.13 -0.83
C THR A 81 -1.89 11.72 -0.74
N MET A 82 -0.56 11.58 -0.80
CA MET A 82 0.14 10.32 -0.56
C MET A 82 0.26 10.06 0.94
N THR A 83 0.00 8.82 1.36
CA THR A 83 0.12 8.39 2.76
C THR A 83 0.99 7.16 2.84
N ILE A 84 1.78 7.07 3.90
CA ILE A 84 2.70 5.96 4.15
C ILE A 84 2.45 5.49 5.57
N ALA A 85 2.05 4.23 5.73
CA ALA A 85 2.01 3.55 7.01
C ALA A 85 3.16 2.53 7.09
N LYS A 86 3.76 2.40 8.26
CA LYS A 86 4.93 1.54 8.48
C LYS A 86 4.65 0.59 9.64
N SER A 87 4.89 -0.70 9.41
CA SER A 87 4.83 -1.78 10.41
C SER A 87 6.11 -2.62 10.43
N SER A 88 7.22 -2.05 9.93
CA SER A 88 8.53 -2.72 9.90
C SER A 88 9.07 -3.02 11.31
N ASN A 89 9.75 -4.16 11.46
CA ASN A 89 10.44 -4.58 12.67
C ASN A 89 11.86 -5.08 12.31
N ALA A 90 12.60 -5.63 13.28
CA ALA A 90 13.97 -6.11 13.05
C ALA A 90 14.09 -7.23 12.01
N LYS A 91 13.00 -7.97 11.74
CA LYS A 91 12.97 -9.12 10.82
C LYS A 91 12.42 -8.78 9.45
N LYS A 92 11.59 -7.74 9.32
CA LYS A 92 10.91 -7.40 8.05
C LYS A 92 10.72 -5.90 7.85
N ILE A 93 10.85 -5.48 6.60
CA ILE A 93 10.40 -4.16 6.15
C ILE A 93 8.99 -4.31 5.61
N SER A 94 8.02 -3.80 6.39
CA SER A 94 6.65 -3.65 5.92
C SER A 94 6.26 -2.18 5.79
N LEU A 95 5.68 -1.84 4.63
CA LEU A 95 5.31 -0.48 4.24
C LEU A 95 4.04 -0.51 3.40
N HIS A 96 3.05 0.25 3.81
CA HIS A 96 1.81 0.44 3.07
C HIS A 96 1.78 1.86 2.50
N ILE A 97 1.81 1.97 1.17
CA ILE A 97 1.78 3.25 0.46
C ILE A 97 0.43 3.37 -0.24
N SER A 98 -0.25 4.50 -0.04
CA SER A 98 -1.55 4.77 -0.65
C SER A 98 -1.69 6.23 -1.08
N THR A 99 -2.75 6.52 -1.84
CA THR A 99 -3.17 7.90 -2.07
C THR A 99 -4.69 8.05 -2.15
N PHE A 100 -5.19 9.12 -1.52
CA PHE A 100 -6.60 9.49 -1.63
C PHE A 100 -6.89 10.52 -2.74
N GLY A 101 -5.86 11.11 -3.35
CA GLY A 101 -6.00 12.16 -4.36
C GLY A 101 -6.28 11.67 -5.78
N MET A 102 -6.34 10.35 -5.98
CA MET A 102 -6.78 9.74 -7.22
C MET A 102 -7.45 8.39 -6.96
N ARG A 103 -8.23 7.95 -7.94
CA ARG A 103 -8.84 6.62 -7.97
C ARG A 103 -8.63 5.99 -9.34
N LEU A 104 -8.42 4.68 -9.35
CA LEU A 104 -8.35 3.84 -10.54
C LEU A 104 -9.72 3.23 -10.77
N PRO A 105 -10.24 3.20 -12.00
CA PRO A 105 -11.65 2.94 -12.23
C PRO A 105 -12.08 1.49 -11.99
N ASN A 106 -11.15 0.53 -11.97
CA ASN A 106 -11.43 -0.88 -11.73
C ASN A 106 -10.16 -1.66 -11.33
N VAL A 107 -10.37 -2.93 -10.97
CA VAL A 107 -9.29 -3.86 -10.58
C VAL A 107 -8.21 -4.03 -11.65
N ALA A 108 -8.57 -4.09 -12.94
CA ALA A 108 -7.58 -4.24 -14.01
C ALA A 108 -6.60 -3.06 -14.07
N GLN A 109 -7.09 -1.84 -13.82
CA GLN A 109 -6.24 -0.64 -13.73
C GLN A 109 -5.37 -0.65 -12.46
N VAL A 110 -5.85 -1.19 -11.34
CA VAL A 110 -5.02 -1.44 -10.15
C VAL A 110 -3.90 -2.42 -10.44
N MET A 111 -4.18 -3.49 -11.18
CA MET A 111 -3.15 -4.45 -11.60
C MET A 111 -2.10 -3.79 -12.49
N MET A 112 -2.50 -3.03 -13.51
CA MET A 112 -1.56 -2.31 -14.37
C MET A 112 -0.74 -1.28 -13.60
N PHE A 113 -1.35 -0.57 -12.65
CA PHE A 113 -0.66 0.35 -11.76
C PHE A 113 0.44 -0.36 -10.95
N THR A 114 0.13 -1.54 -10.42
CA THR A 114 1.08 -2.37 -9.66
C THR A 114 2.24 -2.84 -10.53
N GLU A 115 1.95 -3.28 -11.75
CA GLU A 115 2.97 -3.68 -12.74
C GLU A 115 3.89 -2.52 -13.15
N LEU A 116 3.36 -1.30 -13.27
CA LEU A 116 4.17 -0.11 -13.55
C LEU A 116 5.13 0.22 -12.40
N ILE A 117 4.68 0.09 -11.15
CA ILE A 117 5.55 0.25 -9.99
C ILE A 117 6.64 -0.81 -9.98
N TYR A 118 6.27 -2.07 -10.22
CA TYR A 118 7.20 -3.19 -10.28
C TYR A 118 8.33 -2.94 -11.29
N LYS A 119 7.99 -2.50 -12.51
CA LYS A 119 8.97 -2.18 -13.57
C LYS A 119 9.93 -1.04 -13.21
N LYS A 120 9.55 -0.16 -12.28
CA LYS A 120 10.38 0.96 -11.81
C LYS A 120 11.31 0.58 -10.64
N LEU A 121 11.14 -0.61 -10.07
CA LEU A 121 11.99 -1.10 -8.98
C LEU A 121 13.19 -1.88 -9.52
N LEU A 122 14.22 -2.03 -8.68
CA LEU A 122 15.40 -2.83 -8.98
C LEU A 122 14.99 -4.29 -9.24
N GLU A 123 15.66 -4.97 -10.18
CA GLU A 123 15.35 -6.37 -10.55
C GLU A 123 15.29 -7.32 -9.34
N GLY A 124 16.13 -7.12 -8.32
CA GLY A 124 16.08 -7.94 -7.12
C GLY A 124 14.85 -7.67 -6.23
N LEU A 125 14.24 -6.48 -6.30
CA LEU A 125 13.02 -6.11 -5.57
C LEU A 125 11.74 -6.42 -6.36
N GLN A 126 11.88 -6.87 -7.61
CA GLN A 126 10.83 -7.37 -8.48
C GLN A 126 10.49 -8.83 -8.13
N GLY A 127 10.40 -9.20 -6.85
CA GLY A 127 9.90 -10.52 -6.47
C GLY A 127 8.37 -10.50 -6.43
N LYS A 128 7.68 -11.48 -7.02
CA LYS A 128 6.21 -11.57 -6.96
C LYS A 128 5.66 -11.64 -5.52
N ASP A 129 6.44 -12.16 -4.59
CA ASP A 129 6.07 -12.27 -3.18
C ASP A 129 6.37 -10.98 -2.36
N ILE A 130 6.94 -9.96 -2.99
CA ILE A 130 7.47 -8.76 -2.31
C ILE A 130 6.46 -7.60 -2.36
N ILE A 131 5.69 -7.50 -3.45
CA ILE A 131 4.76 -6.41 -3.70
C ILE A 131 3.38 -7.01 -3.91
N ASN A 132 2.49 -6.74 -2.98
CA ASN A 132 1.09 -7.10 -3.10
C ASN A 132 0.24 -5.84 -3.30
N ASN A 133 -0.81 -5.99 -4.10
CA ASN A 133 -1.94 -5.07 -4.09
C ASN A 133 -3.14 -5.79 -3.47
N ILE A 134 -4.21 -5.05 -3.16
CA ILE A 134 -5.40 -5.65 -2.55
C ILE A 134 -6.14 -6.58 -3.55
N ALA A 135 -5.92 -6.44 -4.85
CA ALA A 135 -6.53 -7.27 -5.88
C ALA A 135 -5.95 -8.71 -5.97
N ASN A 136 -4.76 -8.94 -5.39
CA ASN A 136 -4.07 -10.24 -5.42
C ASN A 136 -4.24 -11.05 -4.12
N LYS A 137 -5.15 -10.65 -3.22
CA LYS A 137 -5.49 -11.40 -2.00
C LYS A 137 -6.69 -12.33 -2.22
#